data_AF-A0A815UEB0-F1
#
_entry.id   AF-A0A815UEB0-F1
#
_cell.length_a   1.000
_cell.length_b   1.000
_cell.length_c   1.000
_cell.angle_alpha   90.00
_cell.angle_beta   90.00
_cell.angle_gamma   90.00
#
_symmetry.space_group_name_H-M   'P 1'
#
loop_
_entity.id
_entity.type
_entity.pdbx_description
1 polymer ?
#
loop_
_entity_poly.entity_id
_entity_poly.type
_entity_poly.pdbx_seq_one_letter_code
_entity_poly.pdbx_strand_id
1 'polypeptide(L)'
;MSLPLNPLTIIKLIQYGKERVETVTSNKEACALLVDDLDIIQGILNGLGPEEKTSADNYKLSRVMKKLHRITTRTNALFDKCASGKKWVKIRQFVCATSIKGELQKLHSEVPVTIGMLNLVFHIKRSAYTRGGTAIPTVDESIFNEEDEQDTEETEEYYVNDDTDE
;
A
#
# COMPACT_ATOMS: atom_id res chain seq x y z
N MET A 1 16.72 -15.05 9.04
CA MET A 1 15.26 -15.21 8.86
C MET A 1 14.58 -13.94 9.36
N SER A 2 14.00 -13.13 8.48
CA SER A 2 13.34 -11.87 8.85
C SER A 2 11.99 -12.14 9.51
N LEU A 3 11.67 -11.35 10.54
CA LEU A 3 10.37 -11.38 11.22
C LEU A 3 9.24 -11.05 10.23
N PRO A 4 8.09 -11.74 10.30
CA PRO A 4 6.94 -11.40 9.47
C PRO A 4 6.51 -9.96 9.73
N LEU A 5 6.23 -9.25 8.64
CA LEU A 5 5.86 -7.84 8.65
C LEU A 5 4.58 -7.67 9.49
N ASN A 6 4.69 -6.95 10.62
CA ASN A 6 3.62 -6.87 11.61
C ASN A 6 2.46 -5.99 11.10
N PRO A 7 1.19 -6.44 11.18
CA PRO A 7 0.02 -5.63 10.82
C PRO A 7 -0.03 -4.25 11.47
N LEU A 8 0.49 -4.12 12.71
CA LEU A 8 0.58 -2.83 13.40
C LEU A 8 1.47 -1.81 12.69
N THR A 9 2.53 -2.26 12.02
CA THR A 9 3.41 -1.39 11.23
C THR A 9 2.65 -0.81 10.05
N ILE A 10 1.84 -1.63 9.37
CA ILE A 10 1.01 -1.19 8.23
C ILE A 10 -0.06 -0.21 8.70
N ILE A 11 -0.72 -0.49 9.83
CA ILE A 11 -1.71 0.43 10.42
C ILE A 11 -1.09 1.80 10.72
N LYS A 12 0.12 1.85 11.29
CA LYS A 12 0.83 3.10 11.54
C LYS A 12 1.19 3.84 10.26
N LEU A 13 1.62 3.13 9.22
CA LEU A 13 1.90 3.73 7.91
C LEU A 13 0.63 4.33 7.28
N ILE A 14 -0.52 3.68 7.46
CA ILE A 14 -1.82 4.22 7.01
C ILE A 14 -2.14 5.50 7.77
N GLN A 15 -2.05 5.50 9.10
CA GLN A 15 -2.31 6.69 9.93
C GLN A 15 -1.44 7.88 9.50
N TYR A 16 -0.14 7.64 9.29
CA TYR A 16 0.78 8.65 8.76
C TYR A 16 0.31 9.19 7.40
N GLY A 17 -0.12 8.32 6.48
CA GLY A 17 -0.65 8.72 5.18
C GLY A 17 -1.87 9.63 5.28
N LYS A 18 -2.79 9.35 6.22
CA LYS A 18 -3.99 10.18 6.43
C LYS A 18 -3.63 11.60 6.85
N GLU A 19 -2.72 11.76 7.81
CA GLU A 19 -2.26 13.09 8.24
C GLU A 19 -1.61 13.86 7.08
N ARG A 20 -0.89 13.16 6.19
CA ARG A 20 -0.25 13.78 5.04
C ARG A 20 -1.25 14.23 3.97
N VAL A 21 -2.37 13.53 3.80
CA VAL A 21 -3.38 13.89 2.78
C VAL A 21 -3.96 15.29 3.01
N GLU A 22 -4.09 15.73 4.26
CA GLU A 22 -4.60 17.05 4.61
C GLU A 22 -3.71 18.18 4.08
N THR A 23 -2.42 17.89 3.92
CA THR A 23 -1.42 18.82 3.39
C THR A 23 -1.30 18.81 1.86
N VAL A 24 -2.06 17.92 1.18
CA VAL A 24 -2.02 17.78 -0.28
C VAL A 24 -2.61 19.01 -0.96
N THR A 25 -1.86 19.57 -1.92
CA THR A 25 -2.27 20.79 -2.65
C THR A 25 -2.73 20.51 -4.08
N SER A 26 -2.44 19.33 -4.62
CA SER A 26 -2.78 18.90 -5.99
C SER A 26 -3.39 17.49 -6.01
N ASN A 27 -4.24 17.17 -6.99
CA ASN A 27 -4.93 15.87 -7.10
C ASN A 27 -5.72 15.44 -5.84
N LYS A 28 -6.29 16.41 -5.11
CA LYS A 28 -6.94 16.21 -3.81
C LYS A 28 -8.00 15.10 -3.80
N GLU A 29 -8.88 15.08 -4.80
CA GLU A 29 -9.95 14.07 -4.90
C GLU A 29 -9.39 12.65 -5.06
N ALA A 30 -8.39 12.48 -5.93
CA ALA A 30 -7.74 11.18 -6.13
C ALA A 30 -7.00 10.73 -4.86
N CYS A 31 -6.30 11.64 -4.20
CA CYS A 31 -5.64 11.35 -2.92
C CYS A 31 -6.63 11.01 -1.80
N ALA A 32 -7.77 11.71 -1.72
CA ALA A 32 -8.83 11.40 -0.77
C ALA A 32 -9.43 10.00 -0.99
N LEU A 33 -9.68 9.63 -2.25
CA LEU A 33 -10.15 8.29 -2.58
C LEU A 33 -9.14 7.18 -2.18
N LEU A 34 -7.83 7.45 -2.29
CA LEU A 34 -6.83 6.50 -1.78
C LEU A 34 -6.87 6.39 -0.25
N VAL A 35 -7.14 7.49 0.46
CA VAL A 35 -7.30 7.42 1.92
C VAL A 35 -8.53 6.61 2.30
N ASP A 36 -9.67 6.78 1.64
CA ASP A 36 -10.85 5.95 1.87
C ASP A 36 -10.54 4.45 1.67
N ASP A 37 -9.75 4.12 0.65
CA ASP A 37 -9.31 2.74 0.41
C ASP A 37 -8.35 2.23 1.52
N LEU A 38 -7.45 3.08 2.03
CA LEU A 38 -6.58 2.75 3.17
C LEU A 38 -7.36 2.60 4.49
N ASP A 39 -8.45 3.34 4.67
CA ASP A 39 -9.35 3.21 5.84
C ASP A 39 -10.01 1.84 5.89
N ILE A 40 -10.42 1.32 4.74
CA ILE A 40 -10.96 -0.03 4.60
C ILE A 40 -9.91 -1.07 4.99
N ILE A 41 -8.67 -0.93 4.47
CA ILE A 41 -7.56 -1.80 4.85
C ILE A 41 -7.32 -1.76 6.36
N GLN A 42 -7.26 -0.56 6.94
CA GLN A 42 -7.06 -0.40 8.37
C GLN A 42 -8.18 -1.05 9.18
N GLY A 43 -9.44 -0.91 8.76
CA GLY A 43 -10.60 -1.55 9.38
C GLY A 43 -10.49 -3.06 9.38
N ILE A 44 -10.11 -3.66 8.24
CA ILE A 44 -9.86 -5.10 8.12
C ILE A 44 -8.73 -5.53 9.06
N LEU A 45 -7.60 -4.81 9.05
CA LEU A 45 -6.43 -5.13 9.88
C LEU A 45 -6.70 -5.01 11.39
N ASN A 46 -7.53 -4.06 11.80
CA ASN A 46 -7.96 -3.89 13.20
C ASN A 46 -8.95 -4.98 13.64
N GLY A 47 -9.72 -5.53 12.69
CA GLY A 47 -10.62 -6.66 12.94
C GLY A 47 -9.90 -7.98 13.16
N LEU A 48 -8.59 -8.05 12.88
CA LEU A 48 -7.79 -9.27 13.04
C LEU A 48 -7.63 -9.63 14.51
N GLY A 49 -8.36 -10.66 14.93
CA GLY A 49 -8.20 -11.26 16.24
C GLY A 49 -6.81 -11.89 16.40
N PRO A 50 -6.32 -12.06 17.65
CA PRO A 50 -5.06 -12.77 17.89
C PRO A 50 -5.08 -14.22 17.38
N GLU A 51 -6.26 -14.86 17.27
CA GLU A 51 -6.42 -16.25 16.82
C GLU A 51 -6.34 -16.42 15.28
N GLU A 52 -6.70 -15.39 14.51
CA GLU A 52 -6.63 -15.40 13.03
C GLU A 52 -5.20 -15.21 12.52
N LYS A 53 -4.28 -14.76 13.40
CA LYS A 53 -2.85 -14.63 13.12
C LYS A 53 -2.13 -15.98 13.03
N THR A 54 -2.75 -17.06 13.50
CA THR A 54 -2.14 -18.38 13.63
C THR A 54 -2.72 -19.46 12.71
N SER A 55 -3.89 -19.24 12.09
CA SER A 55 -4.61 -20.26 11.30
C SER A 55 -4.76 -19.95 9.80
N ALA A 56 -4.45 -18.73 9.36
CA ALA A 56 -4.38 -18.43 7.93
C ALA A 56 -3.16 -19.12 7.29
N ASP A 57 -3.31 -19.62 6.06
CA ASP A 57 -2.20 -20.01 5.18
C ASP A 57 -1.10 -18.94 5.27
N ASN A 58 -0.07 -19.21 6.08
CA ASN A 58 0.85 -18.18 6.58
C ASN A 58 1.58 -17.49 5.42
N TYR A 59 1.73 -18.20 4.30
CA TYR A 59 2.28 -17.65 3.06
C TYR A 59 1.34 -16.66 2.35
N LYS A 60 0.02 -16.92 2.27
CA LYS A 60 -0.96 -15.99 1.65
C LYS A 60 -1.04 -14.71 2.46
N LEU A 61 -1.15 -14.83 3.80
CA LEU A 61 -1.17 -13.68 4.69
C LEU A 61 0.12 -12.87 4.60
N SER A 62 1.29 -13.53 4.65
CA SER A 62 2.59 -12.88 4.50
C SER A 62 2.72 -12.14 3.17
N ARG A 63 2.28 -12.76 2.06
CA ARG A 63 2.27 -12.15 0.72
C ARG A 63 1.39 -10.90 0.67
N VAL A 64 0.18 -10.97 1.23
CA VAL A 64 -0.73 -9.83 1.31
C VAL A 64 -0.14 -8.71 2.17
N MET A 65 0.45 -9.02 3.32
CA MET A 65 1.07 -8.01 4.20
C MET A 65 2.25 -7.31 3.52
N LYS A 66 3.09 -8.04 2.78
CA LYS A 66 4.18 -7.45 1.97
C LYS A 66 3.62 -6.50 0.91
N LYS A 67 2.58 -6.92 0.17
CA LYS A 67 1.93 -6.11 -0.86
C LYS A 67 1.29 -4.85 -0.28
N LEU A 68 0.59 -4.97 0.85
CA LEU A 68 0.02 -3.84 1.59
C LEU A 68 1.10 -2.85 2.05
N HIS A 69 2.22 -3.34 2.56
CA HIS A 69 3.33 -2.47 2.97
C HIS A 69 3.90 -1.68 1.78
N ARG A 70 4.14 -2.35 0.63
CA ARG A 70 4.63 -1.70 -0.59
C ARG A 70 3.64 -0.63 -1.07
N ILE A 71 2.36 -0.97 -1.15
CA ILE A 71 1.29 -0.07 -1.60
C ILE A 71 1.14 1.14 -0.66
N THR A 72 1.12 0.91 0.66
CA THR A 72 0.97 1.99 1.65
C THR A 72 2.17 2.93 1.60
N THR A 73 3.38 2.39 1.51
CA THR A 73 4.62 3.19 1.38
C THR A 73 4.61 4.02 0.10
N ARG A 74 4.25 3.43 -1.05
CA ARG A 74 4.12 4.15 -2.33
C ARG A 74 3.06 5.25 -2.26
N THR A 75 1.94 4.98 -1.60
CA THR A 75 0.84 5.95 -1.40
C THR A 75 1.31 7.13 -0.57
N ASN A 76 2.03 6.90 0.52
CA ASN A 76 2.58 7.96 1.37
C ASN A 76 3.60 8.83 0.62
N ALA A 77 4.51 8.21 -0.14
CA ALA A 77 5.46 8.93 -0.98
C ALA A 77 4.76 9.79 -2.05
N LEU A 78 3.62 9.31 -2.59
CA LEU A 78 2.81 10.06 -3.53
C LEU A 78 2.10 11.24 -2.87
N PHE A 79 1.59 11.07 -1.65
CA PHE A 79 1.04 12.18 -0.87
C PHE A 79 2.10 13.24 -0.58
N ASP A 80 3.34 12.84 -0.25
CA ASP A 80 4.45 13.77 -0.09
C ASP A 80 4.72 14.59 -1.36
N LYS A 81 4.73 13.92 -2.52
CA LYS A 81 4.87 14.59 -3.83
C LYS A 81 3.71 15.57 -4.07
N CYS A 82 2.47 15.16 -3.83
CA CYS A 82 1.27 15.97 -4.06
C CYS A 82 1.09 17.13 -3.06
N ALA A 83 1.65 17.00 -1.85
CA ALA A 83 1.73 18.06 -0.84
C ALA A 83 2.82 19.07 -1.13
N SER A 84 3.93 18.64 -1.74
CA SER A 84 5.02 19.52 -2.15
C SER A 84 4.63 20.38 -3.37
N GLY A 85 3.80 21.40 -3.15
CA GLY A 85 3.51 22.48 -4.12
C GLY A 85 4.72 23.38 -4.41
N LYS A 86 5.94 22.85 -4.33
CA LYS A 86 7.19 23.60 -4.47
C LYS A 86 7.34 24.14 -5.90
N LYS A 87 7.94 25.33 -5.99
CA LYS A 87 8.27 26.09 -7.22
C LYS A 87 9.22 25.28 -8.13
N TRP A 88 8.72 24.28 -8.82
CA TRP A 88 9.50 23.53 -9.79
C TRP A 88 9.37 24.19 -11.18
N VAL A 89 10.45 24.25 -11.94
CA VAL A 89 10.49 24.85 -13.28
C VAL A 89 9.43 24.20 -14.19
N LYS A 90 8.64 24.99 -14.94
CA LYS A 90 7.41 24.60 -15.67
C LYS A 90 7.49 23.27 -16.47
N ILE A 91 8.64 22.95 -17.06
CA ILE A 91 8.83 21.72 -17.86
C ILE A 91 8.94 20.46 -16.97
N ARG A 92 9.65 20.54 -15.83
CA ARG A 92 9.69 19.42 -14.86
C ARG A 92 8.36 19.25 -14.13
N GLN A 93 7.60 20.33 -13.93
CA GLN A 93 6.23 20.24 -13.38
C GLN A 93 5.31 19.40 -14.28
N PHE A 94 5.40 19.56 -15.60
CA PHE A 94 4.57 18.78 -16.53
C PHE A 94 4.91 17.28 -16.53
N VAL A 95 6.21 16.95 -16.56
CA VAL A 95 6.67 15.54 -16.50
C VAL A 95 6.33 14.92 -15.14
N CYS A 96 6.51 15.67 -14.05
CA CYS A 96 6.15 15.21 -12.70
C CYS A 96 4.64 15.03 -12.52
N ALA A 97 3.81 15.94 -13.05
CA ALA A 97 2.35 15.83 -12.98
C ALA A 97 1.83 14.61 -13.76
N THR A 98 2.40 14.32 -14.94
CA THR A 98 2.05 13.13 -15.72
C THR A 98 2.48 11.85 -15.00
N SER A 99 3.67 11.86 -14.38
CA SER A 99 4.16 10.75 -13.55
C SER A 99 3.28 10.50 -12.31
N ILE A 100 2.92 11.56 -11.57
CA ILE A 100 2.02 11.50 -10.40
C ILE A 100 0.64 10.94 -10.81
N LYS A 101 0.08 11.41 -11.93
CA LYS A 101 -1.21 10.90 -12.42
C LYS A 101 -1.13 9.41 -12.80
N GLY A 102 -0.02 8.99 -13.41
CA GLY A 102 0.24 7.58 -13.71
C GLY A 102 0.39 6.73 -12.44
N GLU A 103 1.12 7.20 -11.44
CA GLU A 103 1.26 6.54 -10.14
C GLU A 103 -0.08 6.45 -9.39
N LEU A 104 -0.89 7.52 -9.39
CA LEU A 104 -2.26 7.54 -8.85
C LEU A 104 -3.15 6.49 -9.52
N GLN A 105 -3.14 6.42 -10.85
CA GLN A 105 -3.94 5.44 -11.60
C GLN A 105 -3.52 4.01 -11.26
N LYS A 106 -2.21 3.74 -11.17
CA LYS A 106 -1.69 2.43 -10.75
C LYS A 106 -2.17 2.06 -9.35
N LEU A 107 -1.99 2.94 -8.36
CA LEU A 107 -2.43 2.68 -6.98
C LEU A 107 -3.95 2.48 -6.90
N HIS A 108 -4.74 3.27 -7.63
CA HIS A 108 -6.19 3.10 -7.69
C HIS A 108 -6.64 1.76 -8.30
N SER A 109 -5.79 1.10 -9.08
CA SER A 109 -6.03 -0.26 -9.58
C SER A 109 -5.50 -1.34 -8.63
N GLU A 110 -4.35 -1.11 -7.98
CA GLU A 110 -3.69 -2.09 -7.11
C GLU A 110 -4.37 -2.22 -5.73
N VAL A 111 -4.83 -1.11 -5.15
CA VAL A 111 -5.39 -1.08 -3.78
C VAL A 111 -6.68 -1.90 -3.68
N PRO A 112 -7.68 -1.76 -4.58
CA PRO A 112 -8.91 -2.56 -4.51
C PRO A 112 -8.66 -4.07 -4.66
N VAL A 113 -7.72 -4.46 -5.52
CA VAL A 113 -7.30 -5.86 -5.66
C VAL A 113 -6.72 -6.39 -4.36
N THR A 114 -5.89 -5.58 -3.69
CA THR A 114 -5.27 -5.97 -2.42
C THR A 114 -6.29 -6.06 -1.27
N ILE A 115 -7.32 -5.21 -1.26
CA ILE A 115 -8.47 -5.36 -0.37
C ILE A 115 -9.24 -6.65 -0.67
N GLY A 116 -9.41 -7.00 -1.95
CA GLY A 116 -9.97 -8.28 -2.37
C GLY A 116 -9.17 -9.47 -1.82
N MET A 117 -7.84 -9.41 -1.90
CA MET A 117 -6.95 -10.45 -1.36
C MET A 117 -7.09 -10.59 0.16
N LEU A 118 -7.18 -9.47 0.89
CA LEU A 118 -7.45 -9.47 2.33
C LEU A 118 -8.80 -10.13 2.66
N ASN A 119 -9.86 -9.74 1.95
CA ASN A 119 -11.19 -10.33 2.14
C ASN A 119 -11.19 -11.85 1.90
N LEU A 120 -10.42 -12.31 0.92
CA LEU A 120 -10.28 -13.72 0.59
C LEU A 120 -9.51 -14.49 1.68
N VAL A 121 -8.40 -13.93 2.19
CA VAL A 121 -7.61 -14.54 3.28
C VAL A 121 -8.42 -14.65 4.57
N PHE A 122 -9.22 -13.63 4.90
CA PHE A 122 -9.99 -13.58 6.15
C PHE A 122 -11.44 -14.06 6.00
N HIS A 123 -11.81 -14.65 4.85
CA HIS A 123 -13.16 -15.12 4.56
C HIS A 123 -14.27 -14.10 4.90
N ILE A 124 -13.98 -12.80 4.74
CA ILE A 124 -14.95 -11.74 4.97
C ILE A 124 -16.06 -11.92 3.93
N LYS A 125 -17.32 -12.06 4.36
CA LYS A 125 -18.47 -12.28 3.46
C LYS A 125 -18.42 -11.28 2.30
N ARG A 126 -18.31 -11.81 1.07
CA ARG A 126 -18.14 -11.04 -0.18
C ARG A 126 -19.20 -9.94 -0.27
N SER A 127 -18.81 -8.68 -0.01
CA SER A 127 -19.53 -7.41 -0.24
C SER A 127 -19.51 -6.41 0.92
N ALA A 128 -18.72 -6.60 1.99
CA ALA A 128 -18.77 -5.68 3.14
C ALA A 128 -18.30 -4.24 2.85
N TYR A 129 -17.45 -4.05 1.83
CA TYR A 129 -16.80 -2.77 1.59
C TYR A 129 -17.18 -2.18 0.24
N THR A 130 -17.48 -0.88 0.25
CA THR A 130 -17.77 -0.10 -0.96
C THR A 130 -16.83 1.10 -1.03
N ARG A 131 -16.35 1.40 -2.24
CA ARG A 131 -15.61 2.60 -2.57
C ARG A 131 -16.56 3.57 -3.26
N GLY A 132 -16.91 4.68 -2.61
CA GLY A 132 -17.86 5.65 -3.17
C GLY A 132 -19.21 5.03 -3.59
N GLY A 133 -19.69 4.01 -2.87
CA GLY A 133 -20.90 3.26 -3.19
C GLY A 133 -20.75 2.14 -4.22
N THR A 134 -19.55 1.93 -4.78
CA THR A 134 -19.25 0.81 -5.70
C THR A 134 -18.63 -0.34 -4.91
N ALA A 135 -19.13 -1.56 -5.09
CA ALA A 135 -18.55 -2.75 -4.45
C ALA A 135 -17.10 -2.95 -4.90
N ILE A 136 -16.22 -3.28 -3.95
CA ILE A 136 -14.84 -3.68 -4.27
C ILE A 136 -14.86 -4.95 -5.13
N PRO A 137 -14.04 -5.05 -6.19
CA PRO A 137 -13.99 -6.23 -7.04
C PRO A 137 -13.67 -7.50 -6.23
N THR A 138 -14.39 -8.58 -6.54
CA THR A 138 -14.11 -9.90 -5.99
C THR A 138 -12.92 -10.52 -6.71
N VAL A 139 -11.98 -11.08 -5.95
CA VAL A 139 -10.84 -11.85 -6.45
C VAL A 139 -10.99 -13.32 -6.07
N ASP A 140 -10.41 -14.22 -6.87
CA ASP A 140 -10.37 -15.67 -6.62
C ASP A 140 -8.96 -16.14 -6.18
N GLU A 141 -8.84 -17.41 -5.77
CA GLU A 141 -7.59 -17.94 -5.21
C GLU A 141 -6.41 -17.97 -6.18
N SER A 142 -6.64 -17.92 -7.50
CA SER A 142 -5.56 -17.88 -8.49
C SER A 142 -4.65 -16.65 -8.36
N ILE A 143 -5.14 -15.56 -7.73
CA ILE A 143 -4.37 -14.34 -7.47
C ILE A 143 -3.13 -14.57 -6.58
N PHE A 144 -3.11 -15.67 -5.80
CA PHE A 144 -1.95 -16.05 -4.98
C PHE A 144 -0.98 -16.98 -5.71
N ASN A 145 -1.33 -17.46 -6.91
CA ASN A 145 -0.53 -18.35 -7.74
C ASN A 145 0.12 -17.63 -8.92
N GLU A 146 -0.28 -16.40 -9.24
CA GLU A 146 0.52 -15.53 -10.10
C GLU A 146 1.92 -15.47 -9.47
N GLU A 147 2.95 -15.99 -10.13
CA GLU A 147 4.32 -15.80 -9.68
C GLU A 147 4.56 -14.30 -9.62
N ASP A 148 4.96 -13.77 -8.46
CA ASP A 148 5.42 -12.39 -8.38
C ASP A 148 6.72 -12.33 -9.21
N GLU A 149 6.63 -12.08 -10.52
CA GLU A 149 7.77 -11.78 -11.42
C GLU A 149 8.47 -10.44 -11.04
N GLN A 150 8.29 -9.94 -9.82
CA GLN A 150 8.84 -8.67 -9.34
C GLN A 150 9.37 -8.75 -7.90
N ASP A 151 10.06 -9.85 -7.59
CA ASP A 151 11.05 -9.93 -6.50
C ASP A 151 12.33 -10.60 -6.99
N THR A 152 12.89 -10.14 -8.12
CA THR A 152 14.35 -10.11 -8.24
C THR A 152 14.84 -8.99 -7.33
N GLU A 153 15.16 -9.35 -6.09
CA GLU A 153 15.95 -8.55 -5.17
C GLU A 153 17.21 -8.02 -5.88
N GLU A 154 17.26 -6.71 -6.11
CA GLU A 154 18.52 -5.99 -6.23
C GLU A 154 18.98 -5.71 -4.79
N THR A 155 19.60 -6.73 -4.18
CA THR A 155 20.28 -6.59 -2.89
C THR A 155 21.60 -5.87 -3.14
N GLU A 156 21.61 -4.53 -3.19
CA GLU A 156 22.83 -3.78 -2.93
C GLU A 156 23.11 -3.85 -1.42
N GLU A 157 23.90 -4.86 -1.03
CA GLU A 157 24.63 -4.84 0.22
C GLU A 157 25.57 -3.63 0.20
N TYR A 158 25.18 -2.55 0.87
CA TYR A 158 26.13 -1.53 1.29
C TYR A 158 27.02 -2.19 2.35
N TYR A 159 28.17 -2.72 1.94
CA TYR A 159 29.27 -2.95 2.86
C TYR A 159 29.57 -1.61 3.51
N VAL A 160 29.20 -1.48 4.79
CA VAL A 160 29.76 -0.45 5.66
C VAL A 160 31.26 -0.73 5.68
N ASN A 161 32.04 0.09 4.97
CA ASN A 161 33.45 0.21 5.31
C ASN A 161 33.48 0.88 6.68
N ASP A 162 33.62 0.06 7.72
CA ASP A 162 34.23 0.51 8.96
C ASP A 162 35.67 0.87 8.57
N ASP A 163 35.90 2.14 8.27
CA ASP A 163 37.21 2.78 8.36
C ASP A 163 37.64 2.72 9.84
N THR A 164 38.11 1.54 10.28
CA THR A 164 38.97 1.42 11.45
C THR A 164 40.40 1.71 11.02
N ASP A 165 40.74 3.00 11.03
CA ASP A 165 42.11 3.50 11.16
C ASP A 165 42.34 3.80 12.66
N GLU A 166 42.81 2.78 13.40
CA GLU A 166 43.78 2.83 14.52
C GLU A 166 44.04 1.42 15.10
#